data_AF-A0A0M1JG84-F1
#
_entry.id   AF-A0A0M1JG84-F1
#
_cell.length_a   1.000
_cell.length_b   1.000
_cell.length_c   1.000
_cell.angle_alpha   90.00
_cell.angle_beta   90.00
_cell.angle_gamma   90.00
#
_symmetry.space_group_name_H-M   'P 1'
#
loop_
_entity.id
_entity.type
_entity.pdbx_description
1 polymer ?
#
loop_
_entity_poly.entity_id
_entity_poly.type
_entity_poly.pdbx_seq_one_letter_code
_entity_poly.pdbx_strand_id
1 'polypeptide(L)'
;MHVLKNILIIIYTGLYCNSLLGSEFLHLNLMPPTSKVVKFESSHRAKPVKQYWLQESTDPKSITAWLHQANGEIKKLQLHFDESGGKIIFKSKWADKATHGPNRIFVVSEILWQEKQIIRTAQWLNLNHSCAWGHPFKFTPERLQLTPDPQAPLEIMPIGFWDSNLHDQLDSAHRVTLQILHFGNPAAQATLLVTTGNGWQKRFTADKQGKVTLHLIRDHYPTNWYDFQYRHPQRVWFEASYSPQEQGPGYTASLPYRYTPTPYDYKSLTWGLWVFIIASIMTIGAIIIFRYQRKIRVNPKL
;
A
#
# COMPACT_ATOMS: atom_id res chain seq x y z
N MET A 1 -34.66 -27.50 33.73
CA MET A 1 -33.72 -26.42 34.13
C MET A 1 -32.31 -26.91 33.92
N HIS A 2 -31.47 -26.12 33.22
CA HIS A 2 -30.05 -26.35 32.85
C HIS A 2 -29.82 -27.56 31.91
N VAL A 3 -29.67 -27.46 30.58
CA VAL A 3 -28.80 -26.67 29.68
C VAL A 3 -27.30 -26.86 29.96
N LEU A 4 -26.64 -27.71 29.16
CA LEU A 4 -25.25 -27.59 28.67
C LEU A 4 -25.01 -28.68 27.61
N LYS A 5 -25.24 -28.33 26.33
CA LYS A 5 -24.22 -28.01 25.29
C LYS A 5 -23.51 -29.24 24.73
N ASN A 6 -24.10 -29.78 23.66
CA ASN A 6 -23.43 -30.65 22.68
C ASN A 6 -22.31 -29.87 21.97
N ILE A 7 -21.10 -30.40 22.03
CA ILE A 7 -19.95 -29.97 21.23
C ILE A 7 -20.02 -30.75 19.92
N LEU A 8 -20.47 -30.08 18.86
CA LEU A 8 -20.42 -30.60 17.49
C LEU A 8 -19.07 -30.20 16.88
N ILE A 9 -18.18 -31.17 16.73
CA ILE A 9 -16.94 -31.06 15.96
C ILE A 9 -17.33 -31.19 14.49
N ILE A 10 -17.21 -30.10 13.72
CA ILE A 10 -17.29 -30.15 12.25
C ILE A 10 -15.87 -29.99 11.71
N ILE A 11 -15.34 -31.08 11.16
CA ILE A 11 -14.12 -31.10 10.35
C ILE A 11 -14.51 -30.67 8.94
N TYR A 12 -14.03 -29.52 8.47
CA TYR A 12 -14.11 -29.13 7.07
C TYR A 12 -12.74 -29.37 6.40
N THR A 13 -12.63 -30.50 5.71
CA THR A 13 -11.69 -30.71 4.61
C THR A 13 -12.50 -30.66 3.30
N GLY A 14 -12.21 -29.71 2.43
CA GLY A 14 -12.87 -29.60 1.12
C GLY A 14 -12.19 -28.56 0.23
N LEU A 15 -11.52 -29.05 -0.81
CA LEU A 15 -10.88 -28.26 -1.87
C LEU A 15 -11.86 -27.28 -2.51
N TYR A 16 -11.42 -26.03 -2.73
CA TYR A 16 -12.06 -25.11 -3.66
C TYR A 16 -11.14 -24.87 -4.86
N CYS A 17 -11.50 -25.51 -5.98
CA CYS A 17 -11.17 -25.07 -7.34
C CYS A 17 -12.51 -24.73 -8.01
N ASN A 18 -12.72 -23.45 -8.33
CA ASN A 18 -13.76 -22.80 -9.17
C ASN A 18 -13.82 -21.31 -8.72
N SER A 19 -13.95 -20.27 -9.52
CA SER A 19 -14.35 -20.11 -10.92
C SER A 19 -13.99 -18.68 -11.42
N LEU A 20 -13.94 -18.52 -12.73
CA LEU A 20 -13.47 -17.41 -13.58
C LEU A 20 -14.16 -16.02 -13.47
N LEU A 21 -14.76 -15.64 -12.35
CA LEU A 21 -15.40 -14.32 -12.17
C LEU A 21 -14.97 -13.70 -10.84
N GLY A 22 -13.72 -13.25 -10.75
CA GLY A 22 -13.17 -12.63 -9.55
C GLY A 22 -13.63 -11.18 -9.39
N SER A 23 -14.81 -10.95 -8.82
CA SER A 23 -15.18 -9.65 -8.23
C SER A 23 -14.33 -9.41 -6.97
N GLU A 24 -13.48 -8.40 -6.99
CA GLU A 24 -12.74 -7.95 -5.81
C GLU A 24 -13.60 -6.96 -5.01
N PHE A 25 -13.63 -7.12 -3.69
CA PHE A 25 -14.35 -6.24 -2.76
C PHE A 25 -13.41 -5.13 -2.31
N LEU A 26 -13.71 -3.88 -2.68
CA LEU A 26 -12.97 -2.72 -2.19
C LEU A 26 -13.88 -1.74 -1.49
N HIS A 27 -13.54 -1.26 -0.29
CA HIS A 27 -14.22 -0.13 0.36
C HIS A 27 -13.40 1.15 0.21
N LEU A 28 -13.89 2.13 -0.55
CA LEU A 28 -13.41 3.50 -0.54
C LEU A 28 -13.90 4.14 0.77
N ASN A 29 -13.01 4.06 1.74
CA ASN A 29 -13.23 4.59 3.07
C ASN A 29 -13.06 6.11 3.05
N LEU A 30 -14.16 6.85 3.24
CA LEU A 30 -14.14 8.30 3.52
C LEU A 30 -13.86 8.59 5.01
N MET A 31 -13.54 7.55 5.79
CA MET A 31 -13.18 7.58 7.22
C MET A 31 -12.07 6.55 7.49
N PRO A 32 -11.20 6.74 8.50
CA PRO A 32 -10.20 5.75 8.86
C PRO A 32 -10.84 4.37 9.18
N PRO A 33 -10.20 3.25 8.80
CA PRO A 33 -10.80 1.92 8.92
C PRO A 33 -11.09 1.55 10.38
N THR A 34 -12.35 1.26 10.70
CA THR A 34 -12.77 0.73 12.00
C THR A 34 -12.66 -0.80 12.01
N SER A 35 -11.48 -1.35 12.32
CA SER A 35 -11.21 -2.76 12.69
C SER A 35 -11.62 -3.91 11.72
N LYS A 36 -12.52 -3.72 10.75
CA LYS A 36 -12.88 -4.72 9.75
C LYS A 36 -11.88 -4.71 8.60
N VAL A 37 -11.29 -5.87 8.36
CA VAL A 37 -10.25 -6.11 7.35
C VAL A 37 -10.83 -5.96 5.95
N VAL A 38 -10.79 -4.75 5.40
CA VAL A 38 -11.09 -4.52 3.98
C VAL A 38 -9.97 -5.11 3.14
N LYS A 39 -10.32 -5.96 2.17
CA LYS A 39 -9.37 -6.57 1.22
C LYS A 39 -8.98 -5.57 0.14
N PHE A 40 -8.11 -4.63 0.50
CA PHE A 40 -7.59 -3.62 -0.43
C PHE A 40 -6.64 -4.25 -1.43
N GLU A 41 -6.92 -4.28 -2.74
CA GLU A 41 -6.00 -4.81 -3.77
C GLU A 41 -5.76 -3.79 -4.87
N SER A 42 -4.63 -3.07 -4.83
CA SER A 42 -4.10 -2.44 -6.05
C SER A 42 -3.74 -3.60 -6.98
N SER A 43 -4.64 -3.93 -7.89
CA SER A 43 -4.48 -5.11 -8.74
C SER A 43 -3.41 -4.83 -9.78
N HIS A 44 -2.27 -5.49 -9.71
CA HIS A 44 -1.28 -5.54 -10.80
C HIS A 44 -1.75 -6.44 -11.97
N ARG A 45 -3.00 -6.94 -11.93
CA ARG A 45 -3.59 -7.71 -13.03
C ARG A 45 -4.64 -6.87 -13.74
N ALA A 46 -4.51 -6.79 -15.06
CA ALA A 46 -5.55 -6.24 -15.92
C ALA A 46 -6.82 -7.09 -15.85
N LYS A 47 -7.84 -6.58 -15.15
CA LYS A 47 -9.19 -7.13 -15.17
C LYS A 47 -10.04 -6.38 -16.20
N PRO A 48 -10.97 -7.05 -16.90
CA PRO A 48 -11.84 -6.37 -17.87
C PRO A 48 -12.90 -5.48 -17.19
N VAL A 49 -13.27 -5.81 -15.95
CA VAL A 49 -14.22 -5.05 -15.14
C VAL A 49 -13.60 -4.81 -13.78
N LYS A 50 -13.68 -3.57 -13.30
CA LYS A 50 -13.28 -3.20 -11.94
C LYS A 50 -14.47 -2.63 -11.21
N GLN A 51 -14.61 -3.04 -9.96
CA GLN A 51 -15.69 -2.63 -9.08
C GLN A 51 -15.10 -2.15 -7.76
N TYR A 52 -15.60 -1.02 -7.29
CA TYR A 52 -15.20 -0.39 -6.04
C TYR A 52 -16.45 0.00 -5.28
N TRP A 53 -16.54 -0.32 -4.00
CA TRP A 53 -17.64 0.06 -3.13
C TRP A 53 -17.32 1.35 -2.39
N LEU A 54 -18.33 2.18 -2.21
CA LEU A 54 -18.32 3.38 -1.40
C LEU A 54 -19.01 3.03 -0.07
N GLN A 55 -18.49 3.54 1.03
CA GLN A 55 -19.12 3.33 2.33
C GLN A 55 -20.50 4.05 2.42
N GLU A 56 -21.45 3.46 3.13
CA GLU A 56 -22.90 3.76 3.14
C GLU A 56 -23.32 5.19 3.49
N SER A 57 -22.44 6.05 4.01
CA SER A 57 -22.88 7.25 4.75
C SER A 57 -22.87 8.57 3.96
N THR A 58 -23.02 8.55 2.64
CA THR A 58 -22.90 9.79 1.84
C THR A 58 -24.07 9.94 0.88
N ASP A 59 -24.67 11.14 0.86
CA ASP A 59 -25.73 11.48 -0.10
C ASP A 59 -25.20 11.27 -1.52
N PRO A 60 -25.82 10.38 -2.33
CA PRO A 60 -25.42 10.14 -3.71
C PRO A 60 -25.25 11.42 -4.54
N LYS A 61 -26.01 12.47 -4.24
CA LYS A 61 -25.98 13.74 -4.97
C LYS A 61 -24.77 14.59 -4.66
N SER A 62 -24.12 14.39 -3.51
CA SER A 62 -22.92 15.14 -3.11
C SER A 62 -21.61 14.45 -3.51
N ILE A 63 -21.69 13.31 -4.20
CA ILE A 63 -20.52 12.54 -4.63
C ILE A 63 -20.29 12.72 -6.13
N THR A 64 -19.04 13.02 -6.48
CA THR A 64 -18.55 12.98 -7.85
C THR A 64 -17.40 12.00 -7.95
N ALA A 65 -17.30 11.29 -9.07
CA ALA A 65 -16.22 10.35 -9.30
C ALA A 65 -15.72 10.40 -10.74
N TRP A 66 -14.42 10.24 -10.92
CA TRP A 66 -13.79 10.21 -12.23
C TRP A 66 -12.50 9.37 -12.22
N LEU A 67 -12.09 8.94 -13.40
CA LEU A 67 -10.91 8.12 -13.66
C LEU A 67 -9.92 8.91 -14.49
N HIS A 68 -8.71 9.11 -13.98
CA HIS A 68 -7.54 9.50 -14.75
C HIS A 68 -6.89 8.25 -15.30
N GLN A 69 -6.80 8.17 -16.62
CA GLN A 69 -6.13 7.08 -17.29
C GLN A 69 -4.67 7.43 -17.60
N ALA A 70 -3.83 6.41 -17.75
CA ALA A 70 -2.42 6.58 -18.08
C ALA A 70 -2.15 7.31 -19.41
N ASN A 71 -3.12 7.35 -20.33
CA ASN A 71 -3.06 8.14 -21.57
C ASN A 71 -3.42 9.62 -21.38
N GLY A 72 -3.72 10.07 -20.16
CA GLY A 72 -4.19 11.42 -19.85
C GLY A 72 -5.70 11.63 -20.03
N GLU A 73 -6.45 10.63 -20.48
CA GLU A 73 -7.91 10.73 -20.59
C GLU A 73 -8.55 10.79 -19.20
N ILE A 74 -9.49 11.72 -19.03
CA ILE A 74 -10.29 11.86 -17.81
C ILE A 74 -11.71 11.41 -18.13
N LYS A 75 -12.19 10.41 -17.40
CA LYS A 75 -13.53 9.84 -17.61
C LYS A 75 -14.37 9.97 -16.35
N LYS A 76 -15.51 10.65 -16.44
CA LYS A 76 -16.51 10.66 -15.37
C LYS A 76 -17.03 9.24 -15.15
N LEU A 77 -17.05 8.81 -13.89
CA LEU A 77 -17.52 7.49 -13.49
C LEU A 77 -18.98 7.56 -13.05
N GLN A 78 -19.75 6.53 -13.39
CA GLN A 78 -21.11 6.37 -12.90
C GLN A 78 -21.08 5.76 -11.51
N LEU A 79 -21.89 6.33 -10.61
CA LEU A 79 -22.13 5.81 -9.28
C LEU A 79 -23.44 5.02 -9.30
N HIS A 80 -23.41 3.81 -8.79
CA HIS A 80 -24.58 2.97 -8.60
C HIS A 80 -24.83 2.83 -7.10
N PHE A 81 -26.02 3.17 -6.62
CA PHE A 81 -26.37 3.00 -5.22
C PHE A 81 -27.46 1.93 -5.10
N ASP A 82 -27.27 1.01 -4.17
CA ASP A 82 -28.26 -0.01 -3.78
C ASP A 82 -28.33 -0.12 -2.25
N GLU A 83 -29.08 -1.10 -1.74
CA GLU A 83 -29.24 -1.33 -0.29
C GLU A 83 -27.93 -1.62 0.44
N SER A 84 -26.88 -2.04 -0.28
CA SER A 84 -25.56 -2.33 0.27
C SER A 84 -24.57 -1.15 0.14
N GLY A 85 -25.04 0.00 -0.33
CA GLY A 85 -24.28 1.23 -0.46
C GLY A 85 -23.96 1.62 -1.91
N GLY A 86 -23.04 2.58 -2.05
CA GLY A 86 -22.58 3.05 -3.35
C GLY A 86 -21.54 2.11 -3.95
N LYS A 87 -21.49 2.02 -5.28
CA LYS A 87 -20.42 1.34 -6.01
C LYS A 87 -20.10 2.04 -7.33
N ILE A 88 -18.84 1.95 -7.70
CA ILE A 88 -18.28 2.40 -8.97
C ILE A 88 -17.95 1.16 -9.77
N ILE A 89 -18.45 1.09 -11.00
CA ILE A 89 -18.14 0.01 -11.93
C ILE A 89 -17.62 0.64 -13.22
N PHE A 90 -16.46 0.18 -13.69
CA PHE A 90 -16.02 0.53 -15.03
C PHE A 90 -15.33 -0.64 -15.72
N LYS A 91 -15.45 -0.64 -17.05
CA LYS A 91 -14.75 -1.58 -17.92
C LYS A 91 -13.37 -1.02 -18.25
N SER A 92 -12.32 -1.72 -17.89
CA SER A 92 -10.98 -1.46 -18.43
C SER A 92 -10.81 -2.28 -19.70
N LYS A 93 -10.40 -1.62 -20.79
CA LYS A 93 -10.05 -2.33 -22.01
C LYS A 93 -8.88 -3.27 -21.72
N TRP A 94 -9.00 -4.51 -22.16
CA TRP A 94 -7.89 -5.46 -22.17
C TRP A 94 -6.86 -4.99 -23.21
N ALA A 95 -5.59 -4.92 -22.81
CA ALA A 95 -4.46 -4.78 -23.72
C ALA A 95 -4.41 -3.49 -24.59
N ASP A 96 -5.08 -2.41 -24.20
CA ASP A 96 -4.93 -1.14 -24.92
C ASP A 96 -3.62 -0.44 -24.50
N LYS A 97 -2.65 -0.43 -25.42
CA LYS A 97 -1.31 0.17 -25.29
C LYS A 97 -1.33 1.61 -24.78
N ALA A 98 -2.41 2.36 -25.05
CA ALA A 98 -2.56 3.74 -24.58
C ALA A 98 -2.89 3.76 -23.06
N THR A 99 -3.71 2.84 -22.59
CA THR A 99 -4.15 2.77 -21.18
C THR A 99 -3.21 1.99 -20.27
N HIS A 100 -2.02 1.67 -20.77
CA HIS A 100 -1.00 0.88 -20.08
C HIS A 100 -0.20 1.78 -19.15
N GLY A 101 -0.42 1.62 -17.84
CA GLY A 101 0.21 2.46 -16.83
C GLY A 101 -0.63 2.66 -15.58
N PRO A 102 -0.23 3.60 -14.70
CA PRO A 102 -0.98 3.93 -13.51
C PRO A 102 -2.23 4.74 -13.87
N ASN A 103 -3.38 4.25 -13.45
CA ASN A 103 -4.64 4.97 -13.47
C ASN A 103 -4.98 5.42 -12.05
N ARG A 104 -5.74 6.50 -11.93
CA ARG A 104 -6.19 7.02 -10.64
C ARG A 104 -7.68 7.24 -10.64
N ILE A 105 -8.35 6.75 -9.62
CA ILE A 105 -9.76 7.02 -9.40
C ILE A 105 -9.84 8.08 -8.32
N PHE A 106 -10.67 9.08 -8.56
CA PHE A 106 -11.02 10.10 -7.60
C PHE A 106 -12.49 9.94 -7.26
N VAL A 107 -12.80 10.01 -5.97
CA VAL A 107 -14.15 10.13 -5.45
C VAL A 107 -14.17 11.30 -4.49
N VAL A 108 -14.89 12.35 -4.84
CA VAL A 108 -15.01 13.55 -4.05
C VAL A 108 -16.39 13.62 -3.45
N SER A 109 -16.44 13.82 -2.13
CA SER A 109 -17.67 14.10 -1.40
C SER A 109 -17.55 15.43 -0.68
N GLU A 110 -18.63 16.18 -0.68
CA GLU A 110 -18.75 17.41 0.10
C GLU A 110 -19.81 17.23 1.19
N ILE A 111 -19.46 17.60 2.42
CA ILE A 111 -20.38 17.56 3.56
C ILE A 111 -20.26 18.85 4.38
N LEU A 112 -21.37 19.27 4.99
CA LEU A 112 -21.37 20.31 6.01
C LEU A 112 -21.32 19.65 7.38
N TRP A 113 -20.31 19.97 8.19
CA TRP A 113 -20.12 19.42 9.52
C TRP A 113 -19.84 20.52 10.52
N GLN A 114 -20.69 20.69 11.54
CA GLN A 114 -20.55 21.73 12.58
C GLN A 114 -20.29 23.11 11.97
N GLU A 115 -21.12 23.51 11.00
CA GLU A 115 -21.03 24.78 10.26
C GLU A 115 -19.75 24.94 9.40
N LYS A 116 -18.87 23.94 9.36
CA LYS A 116 -17.68 23.90 8.50
C LYS A 116 -17.91 23.00 7.30
N GLN A 117 -17.64 23.51 6.11
CA GLN A 117 -17.63 22.71 4.88
C GLN A 117 -16.39 21.80 4.89
N ILE A 118 -16.60 20.50 4.71
CA ILE A 118 -15.54 19.49 4.64
C ILE A 118 -15.61 18.82 3.27
N ILE A 119 -14.51 18.90 2.53
CA ILE A 119 -14.37 18.32 1.19
C ILE A 119 -13.39 17.15 1.30
N ARG A 120 -13.86 15.95 0.95
CA ARG A 120 -13.08 14.72 1.06
C ARG A 120 -12.80 14.12 -0.30
N THR A 121 -11.55 13.80 -0.59
CA THR A 121 -11.11 13.09 -1.78
C THR A 121 -10.63 11.69 -1.40
N ALA A 122 -11.37 10.65 -1.75
CA ALA A 122 -10.83 9.30 -1.74
C ALA A 122 -10.14 9.00 -3.08
N GLN A 123 -8.87 8.59 -3.01
CA GLN A 123 -8.07 8.25 -4.17
C GLN A 123 -7.80 6.76 -4.22
N TRP A 124 -7.73 6.22 -5.44
CA TRP A 124 -7.31 4.85 -5.66
C TRP A 124 -6.33 4.76 -6.81
N LEU A 125 -5.19 4.11 -6.56
CA LEU A 125 -4.19 3.85 -7.60
C LEU A 125 -4.40 2.47 -8.17
N ASN A 126 -4.60 2.43 -9.48
CA ASN A 126 -4.84 1.22 -10.21
C ASN A 126 -3.83 1.09 -11.35
N LEU A 127 -2.90 0.16 -11.21
CA LEU A 127 -1.93 -0.13 -12.25
C LEU A 127 -2.55 -1.06 -13.32
N ASN A 128 -2.75 -0.56 -14.53
CA ASN A 128 -3.19 -1.38 -15.66
C ASN A 128 -1.97 -1.89 -16.44
N HIS A 129 -1.39 -2.99 -15.94
CA HIS A 129 -0.25 -3.67 -16.53
C HIS A 129 -0.47 -5.19 -16.58
N SER A 130 0.21 -5.86 -17.50
CA SER A 130 0.41 -7.31 -17.49
C SER A 130 1.77 -7.63 -18.11
N CYS A 131 2.61 -8.38 -17.39
CA CYS A 131 3.91 -8.81 -17.89
C CYS A 131 3.78 -9.63 -19.19
N ALA A 132 2.64 -10.32 -19.38
CA ALA A 132 2.36 -11.12 -20.56
C ALA A 132 2.08 -10.29 -21.83
N TRP A 133 1.76 -9.01 -21.71
CA TRP A 133 1.56 -8.12 -22.87
C TRP A 133 2.87 -7.71 -23.54
N GLY A 134 3.99 -8.21 -23.01
CA GLY A 134 5.31 -7.82 -23.43
C GLY A 134 5.65 -6.43 -22.94
N HIS A 135 6.90 -6.09 -23.20
CA HIS A 135 7.52 -4.88 -22.72
C HIS A 135 7.92 -3.85 -23.79
N PRO A 136 7.34 -3.83 -25.01
CA PRO A 136 7.82 -2.93 -26.07
C PRO A 136 7.68 -1.44 -25.72
N PHE A 137 6.98 -1.08 -24.64
CA PHE A 137 6.81 0.29 -24.12
C PHE A 137 7.49 0.51 -22.75
N LYS A 138 8.50 -0.31 -22.40
CA LYS A 138 9.17 -0.40 -21.08
C LYS A 138 9.86 0.87 -20.57
N PHE A 139 9.96 1.94 -21.36
CA PHE A 139 10.91 3.02 -21.09
C PHE A 139 10.40 4.40 -21.49
N THR A 140 9.12 4.67 -21.27
CA THR A 140 8.58 6.04 -21.43
C THR A 140 8.34 6.58 -20.03
N PRO A 141 9.34 7.24 -19.38
CA PRO A 141 9.19 7.82 -18.05
C PRO A 141 7.93 8.69 -17.91
N GLU A 142 7.52 9.33 -19.01
CA GLU A 142 6.33 10.16 -19.10
C GLU A 142 5.04 9.37 -18.76
N ARG A 143 5.01 8.05 -18.99
CA ARG A 143 3.87 7.19 -18.65
C ARG A 143 3.84 6.74 -17.18
N LEU A 144 4.97 6.83 -16.49
CA LEU A 144 5.05 6.57 -15.04
C LEU A 144 4.71 7.82 -14.23
N GLN A 145 4.86 8.98 -14.86
CA GLN A 145 4.56 10.26 -14.25
C GLN A 145 3.06 10.47 -14.19
N LEU A 146 2.57 10.58 -12.97
CA LEU A 146 1.23 11.05 -12.71
C LEU A 146 1.18 12.56 -12.95
N THR A 147 0.15 13.02 -13.65
CA THR A 147 -0.11 14.45 -13.86
C THR A 147 -1.02 14.96 -12.76
N PRO A 148 -0.75 16.12 -12.13
CA PRO A 148 -1.69 16.74 -11.19
C PRO A 148 -3.09 16.89 -11.77
N ASP A 149 -4.11 16.68 -10.94
CA ASP A 149 -5.49 16.95 -11.33
C ASP A 149 -5.98 18.29 -10.74
N PRO A 150 -6.21 19.32 -11.57
CA PRO A 150 -6.73 20.60 -11.09
C PRO A 150 -8.18 20.52 -10.59
N GLN A 151 -8.93 19.46 -10.91
CA GLN A 151 -10.29 19.24 -10.42
C GLN A 151 -10.34 18.54 -9.06
N ALA A 152 -9.25 17.89 -8.64
CA ALA A 152 -9.16 17.24 -7.33
C ALA A 152 -8.93 18.29 -6.23
N PRO A 153 -9.85 18.46 -5.26
CA PRO A 153 -9.70 19.49 -4.23
C PRO A 153 -8.45 19.32 -3.38
N LEU A 154 -8.17 18.08 -2.99
CA LEU A 154 -6.90 17.67 -2.40
C LEU A 154 -6.49 16.32 -2.98
N GLU A 155 -5.22 16.18 -3.30
CA GLU A 155 -4.63 15.03 -3.97
C GLU A 155 -3.32 14.62 -3.27
N ILE A 156 -3.15 13.32 -3.08
CA ILE A 156 -1.89 12.68 -2.67
C ILE A 156 -1.29 12.02 -3.92
N MET A 157 -0.23 12.63 -4.45
CA MET A 157 0.46 12.14 -5.64
C MET A 157 1.74 11.37 -5.23
N PRO A 158 1.80 10.05 -5.45
CA PRO A 158 3.02 9.31 -5.20
C PRO A 158 4.10 9.63 -6.24
N ILE A 159 5.35 9.69 -5.79
CA ILE A 159 6.52 9.90 -6.64
C ILE A 159 7.41 8.65 -6.54
N GLY A 160 7.68 8.02 -7.70
CA GLY A 160 8.60 6.89 -7.79
C GLY A 160 8.07 5.57 -7.21
N PHE A 161 6.75 5.37 -7.21
CA PHE A 161 6.14 4.12 -6.72
C PHE A 161 6.35 2.93 -7.65
N TRP A 162 6.72 3.17 -8.91
CA TRP A 162 6.86 2.11 -9.92
C TRP A 162 8.20 2.19 -10.64
N ASP A 163 8.74 1.03 -11.00
CA ASP A 163 9.91 0.91 -11.85
C ASP A 163 9.56 1.19 -13.32
N SER A 164 10.56 1.15 -14.20
CA SER A 164 10.37 1.30 -15.65
C SER A 164 9.42 0.25 -16.25
N ASN A 165 9.27 -0.89 -15.60
CA ASN A 165 8.43 -2.00 -16.01
C ASN A 165 7.04 -1.96 -15.37
N LEU A 166 6.67 -0.85 -14.72
CA LEU A 166 5.44 -0.70 -13.95
C LEU A 166 5.36 -1.62 -12.73
N HIS A 167 6.45 -2.24 -12.28
CA HIS A 167 6.43 -3.02 -11.05
C HIS A 167 6.46 -2.09 -9.84
N ASP A 168 5.66 -2.43 -8.83
CA ASP A 168 5.63 -1.72 -7.55
C ASP A 168 7.02 -1.76 -6.89
N GLN A 169 7.53 -0.59 -6.53
CA GLN A 169 8.81 -0.39 -5.83
C GLN A 169 8.62 -0.02 -4.36
N LEU A 170 7.38 0.07 -3.88
CA LEU A 170 7.14 0.46 -2.50
C LEU A 170 7.52 -0.69 -1.55
N ASP A 171 8.52 -0.44 -0.72
CA ASP A 171 8.95 -1.39 0.30
C ASP A 171 9.18 -0.77 1.69
N SER A 172 9.40 -1.63 2.69
CA SER A 172 9.51 -1.27 4.10
C SER A 172 10.85 -0.68 4.56
N ALA A 173 11.71 -0.20 3.66
CA ALA A 173 12.94 0.50 4.03
C ALA A 173 13.30 1.64 3.09
N HIS A 174 12.77 1.61 1.86
CA HIS A 174 12.97 2.69 0.92
C HIS A 174 12.25 3.96 1.35
N ARG A 175 12.83 5.06 0.87
CA ARG A 175 12.31 6.39 1.05
C ARG A 175 11.10 6.59 0.14
N VAL A 176 9.95 6.84 0.74
CA VAL A 176 8.69 7.12 0.08
C VAL A 176 8.53 8.62 -0.04
N THR A 177 8.29 9.11 -1.25
CA THR A 177 7.99 10.52 -1.48
C THR A 177 6.56 10.66 -1.98
N LEU A 178 5.79 11.50 -1.30
CA LEU A 178 4.44 11.88 -1.67
C LEU A 178 4.41 13.39 -1.88
N GLN A 179 3.61 13.86 -2.82
CA GLN A 179 3.33 15.27 -3.00
C GLN A 179 1.84 15.53 -2.79
N ILE A 180 1.53 16.43 -1.86
CA ILE A 180 0.17 16.85 -1.54
C ILE A 180 -0.13 18.08 -2.38
N LEU A 181 -1.22 18.01 -3.13
CA LEU A 181 -1.64 19.05 -4.06
C LEU A 181 -3.06 19.49 -3.71
N HIS A 182 -3.31 20.79 -3.73
CA HIS A 182 -4.62 21.42 -3.57
C HIS A 182 -5.00 22.07 -4.90
N PHE A 183 -6.02 21.53 -5.58
CA PHE A 183 -6.39 21.90 -6.95
C PHE A 183 -5.17 21.99 -7.90
N GLY A 184 -4.38 20.92 -7.93
CA GLY A 184 -3.18 20.80 -8.76
C GLY A 184 -1.95 21.60 -8.30
N ASN A 185 -2.07 22.46 -7.28
CA ASN A 185 -0.96 23.28 -6.78
C ASN A 185 -0.36 22.69 -5.49
N PRO A 186 0.95 22.85 -5.22
CA PRO A 186 1.56 22.43 -3.96
C PRO A 186 0.81 22.90 -2.70
N ALA A 187 0.38 21.95 -1.86
CA ALA A 187 -0.24 22.24 -0.57
C ALA A 187 0.83 22.29 0.53
N ALA A 188 1.55 23.40 0.60
CA ALA A 188 2.57 23.61 1.64
C ALA A 188 1.94 23.54 3.05
N GLN A 189 2.67 22.99 4.02
CA GLN A 189 2.20 22.80 5.40
C GLN A 189 0.99 21.84 5.56
N ALA A 190 0.52 21.19 4.50
CA ALA A 190 -0.46 20.12 4.64
C ALA A 190 0.07 19.02 5.57
N THR A 191 -0.81 18.46 6.39
CA THR A 191 -0.46 17.37 7.31
C THR A 191 -0.75 16.05 6.64
N LEU A 192 0.21 15.12 6.68
CA LEU A 192 0.05 13.74 6.27
C LEU A 192 0.06 12.82 7.49
N LEU A 193 -1.03 12.10 7.73
CA LEU A 193 -1.09 10.97 8.64
C LEU A 193 -0.86 9.67 7.85
N VAL A 194 0.15 8.91 8.26
CA VAL A 194 0.44 7.58 7.73
C VAL A 194 -0.03 6.56 8.76
N THR A 195 -0.88 5.61 8.34
CA THR A 195 -1.35 4.49 9.17
C THR A 195 -1.02 3.16 8.50
N THR A 196 -0.39 2.24 9.21
CA THR A 196 -0.08 0.89 8.71
C THR A 196 -1.18 -0.11 9.08
N GLY A 197 -1.13 -1.31 8.49
CA GLY A 197 -2.18 -2.32 8.60
C GLY A 197 -2.50 -2.80 10.02
N ASN A 198 -1.53 -2.84 10.93
CA ASN A 198 -1.72 -3.17 12.35
C ASN A 198 -1.80 -1.92 13.24
N GLY A 199 -1.95 -0.73 12.64
CA GLY A 199 -2.31 0.49 13.37
C GLY A 199 -1.16 1.35 13.84
N TRP A 200 0.10 1.10 13.45
CA TRP A 200 1.15 2.10 13.68
C TRP A 200 0.84 3.38 12.89
N GLN A 201 0.95 4.53 13.55
CA GLN A 201 0.61 5.84 13.01
C GLN A 201 1.74 6.84 13.17
N LYS A 202 1.95 7.69 12.16
CA LYS A 202 2.87 8.83 12.23
C LYS A 202 2.40 10.01 11.39
N ARG A 203 2.55 11.21 11.93
CA ARG A 203 2.23 12.47 11.24
C ARG A 203 3.49 13.13 10.66
N PHE A 204 3.32 13.75 9.51
CA PHE A 204 4.34 14.52 8.80
C PHE A 204 3.72 15.82 8.28
N THR A 205 4.55 16.83 8.06
CA THR A 205 4.14 18.11 7.48
C THR A 205 4.81 18.27 6.12
N ALA A 206 4.03 18.69 5.12
CA ALA A 206 4.53 18.94 3.77
C ALA A 206 5.42 20.19 3.72
N ASP A 207 6.49 20.10 2.92
CA ASP A 207 7.38 21.22 2.66
C ASP A 207 6.76 22.30 1.75
N LYS A 208 7.55 23.30 1.35
CA LYS A 208 7.09 24.40 0.47
C LYS A 208 6.62 23.92 -0.90
N GLN A 209 7.10 22.76 -1.36
CA GLN A 209 6.72 22.13 -2.62
C GLN A 209 5.56 21.13 -2.43
N GLY A 210 4.96 21.08 -1.24
CA GLY A 210 3.90 20.14 -0.90
C GLY A 210 4.42 18.71 -0.72
N LYS A 211 5.74 18.49 -0.65
CA LYS A 211 6.32 17.15 -0.58
C LYS A 211 6.47 16.69 0.86
N VAL A 212 6.24 15.39 1.05
CA VAL A 212 6.51 14.65 2.28
C VAL A 212 7.39 13.47 1.92
N THR A 213 8.48 13.32 2.67
CA THR A 213 9.43 12.22 2.51
C THR A 213 9.48 11.42 3.80
N LEU A 214 9.27 10.11 3.72
CA LEU A 214 9.23 9.22 4.89
C LEU A 214 9.80 7.84 4.58
N HIS A 215 10.12 7.08 5.61
CA HIS A 215 10.43 5.65 5.49
C HIS A 215 9.26 4.84 6.02
N LEU A 216 8.81 3.86 5.26
CA LEU A 216 7.85 2.87 5.76
C LEU A 216 8.58 1.89 6.68
N ILE A 217 7.83 1.30 7.61
CA ILE A 217 8.33 0.27 8.52
C ILE A 217 7.68 -1.06 8.19
N ARG A 218 8.32 -2.18 8.50
CA ARG A 218 7.60 -3.46 8.53
C ARG A 218 6.60 -3.40 9.68
N ASP A 219 5.37 -3.77 9.40
CA ASP A 219 4.29 -3.82 10.38
C ASP A 219 3.64 -5.21 10.39
N HIS A 220 4.45 -6.25 10.52
CA HIS A 220 3.98 -7.63 10.65
C HIS A 220 4.91 -8.40 11.57
N TYR A 221 4.47 -8.56 12.81
CA TYR A 221 5.12 -9.33 13.86
C TYR A 221 4.04 -10.17 14.54
N PRO A 222 3.74 -11.37 14.03
CA PRO A 222 2.74 -12.24 14.65
C PRO A 222 3.21 -12.68 16.04
N THR A 223 2.27 -13.00 16.92
CA THR A 223 2.56 -13.45 18.29
C THR A 223 3.40 -14.72 18.31
N ASN A 224 3.15 -15.62 17.37
CA ASN A 224 3.93 -16.84 17.18
C ASN A 224 4.95 -16.65 16.06
N TRP A 225 6.22 -16.91 16.35
CA TRP A 225 7.31 -16.81 15.38
C TRP A 225 7.14 -17.76 14.18
N TYR A 226 6.52 -18.93 14.38
CA TYR A 226 6.27 -19.88 13.30
C TYR A 226 5.28 -19.36 12.25
N ASP A 227 4.46 -18.37 12.60
CA ASP A 227 3.51 -17.73 11.68
C ASP A 227 4.14 -16.55 10.93
N PHE A 228 5.40 -16.19 11.24
CA PHE A 228 6.08 -15.07 10.62
C PHE A 228 6.31 -15.33 9.13
N GLN A 229 5.65 -14.53 8.30
CA GLN A 229 5.82 -14.57 6.86
C GLN A 229 6.72 -13.43 6.42
N TYR A 230 7.95 -13.77 6.02
CA TYR A 230 8.93 -12.79 5.58
C TYR A 230 8.41 -11.87 4.45
N ARG A 231 7.66 -12.43 3.49
CA ARG A 231 7.10 -11.71 2.35
C ARG A 231 5.64 -11.31 2.56
N HIS A 232 5.17 -11.20 3.81
CA HIS A 232 3.80 -10.82 4.08
C HIS A 232 3.51 -9.43 3.47
N PRO A 233 2.56 -9.31 2.54
CA PRO A 233 2.22 -8.02 1.95
C PRO A 233 1.66 -7.10 3.03
N GLN A 234 2.21 -5.90 3.13
CA GLN A 234 1.82 -4.91 4.11
C GLN A 234 0.82 -3.93 3.51
N ARG A 235 0.04 -3.28 4.37
CA ARG A 235 -0.93 -2.25 4.00
C ARG A 235 -0.55 -0.94 4.66
N VAL A 236 -0.74 0.15 3.93
CA VAL A 236 -0.56 1.51 4.42
C VAL A 236 -1.69 2.40 3.93
N TRP A 237 -2.06 3.37 4.75
CA TRP A 237 -3.07 4.38 4.49
C TRP A 237 -2.43 5.74 4.65
N PHE A 238 -2.47 6.54 3.59
CA PHE A 238 -2.02 7.91 3.58
C PHE A 238 -3.25 8.81 3.69
N GLU A 239 -3.31 9.66 4.70
CA GLU A 239 -4.39 10.62 4.88
C GLU A 239 -3.79 12.03 4.95
N ALA A 240 -4.09 12.86 3.97
CA ALA A 240 -3.68 14.25 3.95
C ALA A 240 -4.83 15.13 4.44
N SER A 241 -4.51 16.15 5.21
CA SER A 241 -5.43 17.20 5.63
C SER A 241 -4.83 18.57 5.38
N TYR A 242 -5.63 19.49 4.83
CA TYR A 242 -5.21 20.84 4.49
C TYR A 242 -6.35 21.83 4.72
N SER A 243 -6.04 23.00 5.28
CA SER A 243 -6.98 24.10 5.49
C SER A 243 -6.23 25.39 5.14
N PRO A 244 -6.45 25.99 3.96
CA PRO A 244 -5.69 27.19 3.55
C PRO A 244 -6.01 28.41 4.42
N GLN A 245 -7.17 28.42 5.07
CA GLN A 245 -7.64 29.45 5.98
C GLN A 245 -8.23 28.76 7.21
N GLU A 246 -8.12 29.38 8.40
CA GLU A 246 -8.66 28.81 9.64
C GLU A 246 -10.20 28.64 9.58
N GLN A 247 -10.88 29.64 9.03
CA GLN A 247 -12.34 29.71 8.88
C GLN A 247 -12.84 29.18 7.53
N GLY A 248 -11.94 28.71 6.65
CA GLY A 248 -12.29 28.18 5.34
C GLY A 248 -12.67 26.70 5.34
N PRO A 249 -13.05 26.12 4.18
CA PRO A 249 -13.32 24.69 4.07
C PRO A 249 -12.10 23.85 4.46
N GLY A 250 -12.37 22.73 5.13
CA GLY A 250 -11.37 21.72 5.44
C GLY A 250 -11.28 20.70 4.31
N TYR A 251 -10.08 20.43 3.82
CA TYR A 251 -9.84 19.44 2.78
C TYR A 251 -9.14 18.22 3.36
N THR A 252 -9.62 17.03 2.99
CA THR A 252 -8.94 15.78 3.31
C THR A 252 -8.82 14.90 2.09
N ALA A 253 -7.70 14.20 1.95
CA ALA A 253 -7.50 13.23 0.89
C ALA A 253 -7.00 11.92 1.49
N SER A 254 -7.42 10.79 0.95
CA SER A 254 -6.99 9.48 1.41
C SER A 254 -6.51 8.60 0.27
N LEU A 255 -5.36 7.96 0.46
CA LEU A 255 -4.74 7.05 -0.49
C LEU A 255 -4.31 5.75 0.23
N PRO A 256 -5.10 4.67 0.14
CA PRO A 256 -4.64 3.32 0.44
C PRO A 256 -3.54 2.85 -0.50
N TYR A 257 -2.60 2.07 0.04
CA TYR A 257 -1.61 1.39 -0.76
C TYR A 257 -1.11 0.09 -0.10
N ARG A 258 -0.39 -0.73 -0.86
CA ARG A 258 0.30 -1.93 -0.39
C ARG A 258 1.79 -1.76 -0.56
N TYR A 259 2.57 -2.32 0.35
CA TYR A 259 4.02 -2.35 0.18
C TYR A 259 4.56 -3.72 0.55
N THR A 260 5.73 -4.03 0.00
CA THR A 260 6.41 -5.27 0.31
C THR A 260 7.44 -5.05 1.42
N PRO A 261 7.71 -6.02 2.28
CA PRO A 261 8.84 -5.89 3.17
C PRO A 261 10.15 -5.90 2.38
N THR A 262 11.13 -5.10 2.79
CA THR A 262 12.38 -4.99 2.06
C THR A 262 13.18 -6.31 2.12
N PRO A 263 13.86 -6.71 1.03
CA PRO A 263 14.69 -7.90 1.04
C PRO A 263 15.93 -7.76 1.96
N TYR A 264 16.28 -6.54 2.36
CA TYR A 264 17.53 -6.24 3.05
C TYR A 264 17.48 -6.38 4.57
N ASP A 265 16.29 -6.47 5.18
CA ASP A 265 16.12 -6.48 6.65
C ASP A 265 16.92 -7.59 7.37
N TYR A 266 17.19 -8.71 6.70
CA TYR A 266 17.87 -9.87 7.30
C TYR A 266 19.27 -10.11 6.75
N LYS A 267 19.77 -9.27 5.83
CA LYS A 267 21.16 -9.45 5.35
C LYS A 267 22.17 -9.28 6.48
N SER A 268 21.87 -8.45 7.47
CA SER A 268 22.67 -8.29 8.69
C SER A 268 22.81 -9.60 9.47
N LEU A 269 21.77 -10.44 9.49
CA LEU A 269 21.82 -11.73 10.18
C LEU A 269 22.74 -12.72 9.46
N THR A 270 22.74 -12.73 8.13
CA THR A 270 23.69 -13.54 7.33
C THR A 270 25.13 -13.11 7.59
N TRP A 271 25.41 -11.80 7.62
CA TRP A 271 26.74 -11.28 7.95
C TRP A 271 27.16 -11.62 9.37
N GLY A 272 26.24 -11.46 10.34
CA GLY A 272 26.48 -11.85 11.74
C GLY A 272 26.81 -13.33 11.86
N LEU A 273 26.11 -14.20 11.14
CA LEU A 273 26.39 -15.64 11.10
C LEU A 273 27.77 -15.94 10.50
N TRP A 274 28.16 -15.29 9.40
CA TRP A 274 29.49 -15.45 8.82
C TRP A 274 30.61 -15.03 9.78
N VAL A 275 30.45 -13.88 10.44
CA VAL A 275 31.39 -13.42 11.47
C VAL A 275 31.49 -14.44 12.60
N PHE A 276 30.36 -14.97 13.08
CA PHE A 276 30.34 -16.00 14.12
C PHE A 276 31.04 -17.30 13.68
N ILE A 277 30.79 -17.78 12.45
CA ILE A 277 31.43 -18.98 11.91
C ILE A 277 32.95 -18.80 11.82
N ILE A 278 33.41 -17.68 11.27
CA ILE A 278 34.85 -17.38 11.13
C ILE A 278 35.51 -17.29 12.51
N ALA A 279 34.91 -16.57 13.46
CA ALA A 279 35.40 -16.48 14.84
C ALA A 279 35.46 -17.85 15.52
N SER A 280 34.46 -18.71 15.28
CA SER A 280 34.43 -20.08 15.81
C SER A 280 35.55 -20.94 15.25
N ILE A 281 35.79 -20.89 13.93
CA ILE A 281 36.89 -21.62 13.27
C ILE A 281 38.25 -21.16 13.81
N MET A 282 38.47 -19.85 13.94
CA MET A 282 39.72 -19.31 14.50
C MET A 282 39.92 -19.75 15.95
N THR A 283 38.87 -19.73 16.76
CA THR A 283 38.93 -20.16 18.16
C THR A 283 39.27 -21.65 18.27
N ILE A 284 38.62 -22.50 17.48
CA ILE A 284 38.93 -23.94 17.43
C ILE A 284 40.37 -24.17 16.97
N GLY A 285 40.82 -23.47 15.92
CA GLY A 285 42.19 -23.55 15.42
C GLY A 285 43.22 -23.14 16.48
N ALA A 286 42.98 -22.03 17.19
CA ALA A 286 43.84 -21.57 18.27
C ALA A 286 43.92 -22.60 19.41
N ILE A 287 42.79 -23.22 19.79
CA ILE A 287 42.76 -24.28 20.81
C ILE A 287 43.56 -25.51 20.34
N ILE A 288 43.40 -25.94 19.09
CA ILE A 288 44.15 -27.09 18.53
C ILE A 288 45.65 -26.82 18.56
N ILE A 289 46.09 -25.65 18.05
CA ILE A 289 47.49 -25.24 18.05
C ILE A 289 48.04 -25.19 19.48
N PHE A 290 47.31 -24.58 20.41
CA PHE A 290 47.70 -24.50 21.82
C PHE A 290 47.87 -25.89 22.45
N ARG A 291 46.93 -26.82 22.20
CA ARG A 291 47.03 -28.20 22.70
C ARG A 291 48.19 -28.97 22.07
N TYR A 292 48.44 -28.76 20.78
CA TYR A 292 49.55 -29.39 20.07
C TYR A 292 50.91 -28.91 20.61
N GLN A 293 51.09 -27.60 20.77
CA GLN A 293 52.30 -27.02 21.37
C GLN A 293 52.53 -27.50 22.80
N ARG A 294 51.45 -27.63 23.59
CA ARG A 294 51.54 -28.19 24.94
C ARG A 294 52.00 -29.64 24.94
N LYS A 295 51.52 -30.48 24.02
CA LYS A 295 51.99 -31.87 23.88
C LYS A 295 53.48 -31.94 23.58
N ILE A 296 53.97 -31.14 22.62
CA ILE A 296 55.40 -31.09 22.28
C ILE A 296 56.25 -30.67 23.48
N ARG A 297 55.83 -29.64 24.24
CA ARG A 297 56.56 -29.21 25.44
C ARG A 297 56.62 -30.27 26.54
N VAL A 298 55.58 -31.08 26.69
CA VAL A 298 55.49 -32.09 27.76
C VAL A 298 56.21 -33.39 27.38
N ASN A 299 56.32 -33.71 26.08
CA ASN A 299 57.00 -34.92 25.63
C ASN A 299 57.88 -34.63 24.39
N PRO A 300 59.12 -34.13 24.58
CA PRO A 300 59.99 -33.67 23.50
C PRO A 300 60.66 -34.80 22.70
N LYS A 301 60.30 -36.08 22.95
CA LYS A 301 60.88 -37.26 22.26
C LYS A 301 60.03 -37.76 21.08
N LEU A 302 59.08 -36.94 20.59
CA LEU A 302 58.31 -37.15 19.35
C LEU A 302 58.68 -36.07 18.33
#